data_AF-A0A941EAW7-F1
#
_entry.id   AF-A0A941EAW7-F1
#
_cell.length_a   1.000
_cell.length_b   1.000
_cell.length_c   1.000
_cell.angle_alpha   90.00
_cell.angle_beta   90.00
_cell.angle_gamma   90.00
#
_symmetry.space_group_name_H-M   'P 1'
#
loop_
_entity.id
_entity.type
_entity.pdbx_description
1 polymer ?
#
loop_
_entity_poly.entity_id
_entity_poly.type
_entity_poly.pdbx_seq_one_letter_code
_entity_poly.pdbx_strand_id
1 'polypeptide(L)'
;MIPELPAGDPARRLADRATAGTLGLALLFMLFTWPAKKVPELYLHEPWQDDPYDALISLSIFWVPLMAALCLTRVLPWRRTAPQPIRRTRELLRASRVLLAVITATLASDWISVALRVHEASWTGATAAAVAGLAAVSLAALATARALRRASRQPLPQADGPDWLTDMISLGDQVAARVGPMRPPAARTVLLADRLAVRAVRRHPLLVAGGLSLAFGFTTALAQGLQEGYTLGVYLVLFINHAAGMFAYLALIGAFLGIAGTPPQQRATTRSASARRRTVRAGIAACVSIPVAGAFRAQLWSLISRPERLQPYELITLMLGAAVATAALTYATETIAGRSGRRRPERPQP
;
A
#
# COMPACT_ATOMS: atom_id res chain seq x y z
N MET A 1 -27.14 -18.61 -1.43
CA MET A 1 -27.10 -17.99 -2.77
C MET A 1 -26.13 -16.82 -2.69
N ILE A 2 -25.11 -16.75 -3.55
CA ILE A 2 -24.17 -15.61 -3.56
C ILE A 2 -24.89 -14.44 -4.25
N PRO A 3 -24.96 -13.23 -3.66
CA PRO A 3 -25.58 -12.09 -4.32
C PRO A 3 -24.76 -11.66 -5.54
N GLU A 4 -25.43 -11.58 -6.68
CA GLU A 4 -24.81 -11.29 -7.97
C GLU A 4 -25.34 -10.00 -8.59
N LEU A 5 -24.46 -9.31 -9.30
CA LEU A 5 -24.77 -8.13 -10.10
C LEU A 5 -25.01 -8.57 -11.55
N PRO A 6 -26.19 -8.29 -12.14
CA PRO A 6 -26.50 -8.66 -13.52
C PRO A 6 -25.53 -8.07 -14.55
N ALA A 7 -25.38 -8.72 -15.70
CA ALA A 7 -24.45 -8.26 -16.74
C ALA A 7 -24.81 -6.88 -17.34
N GLY A 8 -26.11 -6.55 -17.36
CA GLY A 8 -26.61 -5.27 -17.88
C GLY A 8 -26.58 -4.10 -16.88
N ASP A 9 -26.21 -4.32 -15.62
CA ASP A 9 -26.33 -3.31 -14.57
C ASP A 9 -25.42 -2.08 -14.85
N PRO A 10 -25.96 -0.84 -14.82
CA PRO A 10 -25.16 0.37 -15.02
C PRO A 10 -24.05 0.55 -13.98
N ALA A 11 -24.24 0.11 -12.74
CA ALA A 11 -23.24 0.16 -11.69
C ALA A 11 -22.00 -0.67 -12.05
N ARG A 12 -22.18 -1.77 -12.79
CA ARG A 12 -21.08 -2.58 -13.32
C ARG A 12 -20.21 -1.79 -14.27
N ARG A 13 -20.81 -1.14 -15.27
CA ARG A 13 -20.07 -0.38 -16.30
C ARG A 13 -19.28 0.76 -15.68
N LEU A 14 -19.85 1.43 -14.67
CA LEU A 14 -19.17 2.48 -13.92
C LEU A 14 -17.98 1.92 -13.12
N ALA A 15 -18.15 0.78 -12.45
CA ALA A 15 -17.08 0.13 -11.72
C ALA A 15 -15.96 -0.38 -12.65
N ASP A 16 -16.31 -0.95 -13.80
CA ASP A 16 -15.36 -1.41 -14.82
C ASP A 16 -14.51 -0.25 -15.34
N ARG A 17 -15.15 0.87 -15.70
CA ARG A 17 -14.45 2.08 -16.15
C ARG A 17 -13.57 2.68 -15.07
N ALA A 18 -14.05 2.74 -13.82
CA ALA A 18 -13.26 3.24 -12.70
C ALA A 18 -12.03 2.36 -12.42
N THR A 19 -12.21 1.04 -12.44
CA THR A 19 -11.13 0.07 -12.19
C THR A 19 -10.11 0.10 -13.32
N ALA A 20 -10.57 0.08 -14.58
CA ALA A 20 -9.69 0.20 -15.75
C ALA A 20 -8.93 1.54 -15.77
N GLY A 21 -9.62 2.65 -15.46
CA GLY A 21 -8.97 3.96 -15.33
C GLY A 21 -7.93 3.99 -14.22
N THR A 22 -8.18 3.32 -13.09
CA THR A 22 -7.22 3.24 -11.98
C THR A 22 -6.00 2.39 -12.34
N LEU A 23 -6.18 1.27 -13.05
CA LEU A 23 -5.07 0.46 -13.56
C LEU A 23 -4.27 1.19 -14.64
N GLY A 24 -4.95 1.90 -15.55
CA GLY A 24 -4.31 2.76 -16.55
C GLY A 24 -3.52 3.91 -15.92
N LEU A 25 -4.07 4.54 -14.88
CA LEU A 25 -3.38 5.55 -14.08
C LEU A 25 -2.14 4.97 -13.39
N ALA A 26 -2.25 3.78 -12.80
CA ALA A 26 -1.10 3.11 -12.18
C ALA A 26 0.01 2.83 -13.18
N LEU A 27 -0.32 2.36 -14.38
CA LEU A 27 0.66 2.17 -15.46
C LEU A 27 1.30 3.50 -15.87
N LEU A 28 0.49 4.54 -16.11
CA LEU A 28 0.98 5.86 -16.48
C LEU A 28 1.90 6.44 -15.39
N PHE A 29 1.51 6.31 -14.13
CA PHE A 29 2.32 6.72 -12.99
C PHE A 29 3.67 5.99 -12.97
N MET A 30 3.67 4.66 -13.16
CA MET A 30 4.92 3.89 -13.22
C MET A 30 5.81 4.29 -14.40
N LEU A 31 5.23 4.58 -15.57
CA LEU A 31 5.97 5.07 -16.73
C LEU A 31 6.55 6.47 -16.51
N PHE A 32 5.93 7.27 -15.66
CA PHE A 32 6.45 8.58 -15.27
C PHE A 32 7.57 8.46 -14.23
N THR A 33 7.37 7.69 -13.15
CA THR A 33 8.32 7.65 -12.02
C THR A 33 9.51 6.70 -12.23
N TRP A 34 9.36 5.65 -13.05
CA TRP A 34 10.43 4.67 -13.23
C TRP A 34 11.64 5.20 -14.00
N PRO A 35 11.49 5.87 -15.16
CA PRO A 35 12.62 6.41 -15.92
C PRO A 35 13.40 7.46 -15.13
N ALA A 36 12.69 8.32 -14.39
CA ALA A 36 13.27 9.31 -13.49
C ALA A 36 14.33 8.70 -12.56
N LYS A 37 14.06 7.50 -12.01
CA LYS A 37 14.97 6.81 -11.11
C LYS A 37 16.11 6.05 -11.77
N LYS A 38 16.07 5.85 -13.09
CA LYS A 38 17.06 5.03 -13.82
C LYS A 38 17.95 5.84 -14.76
N VAL A 39 17.58 7.06 -15.06
CA VAL A 39 18.33 7.98 -15.92
C VAL A 39 18.82 9.12 -15.03
N PRO A 40 20.10 9.10 -14.58
CA PRO A 40 20.65 10.14 -13.70
C PRO A 40 20.44 11.56 -14.23
N GLU A 41 20.50 11.73 -15.56
CA GLU A 41 20.30 13.01 -16.23
C GLU A 41 18.88 13.54 -16.06
N LEU A 42 17.87 12.67 -15.92
CA LEU A 42 16.50 13.09 -15.61
C LEU A 42 16.36 13.38 -14.12
N TYR A 43 16.89 12.50 -13.27
CA TYR A 43 16.79 12.59 -11.81
C TYR A 43 17.34 13.91 -11.25
N LEU A 44 18.52 14.34 -11.72
CA LEU A 44 19.23 15.52 -11.21
C LEU A 44 18.49 16.85 -11.44
N HIS A 45 17.47 16.84 -12.29
CA HIS A 45 16.69 18.02 -12.64
C HIS A 45 15.26 17.98 -12.08
N GLU A 46 14.94 17.00 -11.24
CA GLU A 46 13.64 16.90 -10.59
C GLU A 46 13.60 17.72 -9.30
N PRO A 47 12.59 18.58 -9.10
CA PRO A 47 12.45 19.34 -7.86
C PRO A 47 12.33 18.44 -6.63
N TRP A 48 11.72 17.27 -6.77
CA TRP A 48 11.46 16.31 -5.70
C TRP A 48 12.57 15.25 -5.52
N GLN A 49 13.77 15.47 -6.08
CA GLN A 49 14.90 14.53 -5.98
C GLN A 49 15.40 14.28 -4.56
N ASP A 50 15.07 15.18 -3.62
CA ASP A 50 15.47 15.08 -2.23
C ASP A 50 14.32 14.63 -1.33
N ASP A 51 14.71 14.00 -0.22
CA ASP A 51 13.81 13.72 0.88
C ASP A 51 13.28 15.03 1.51
N PRO A 52 12.00 15.08 1.91
CA PRO A 52 11.07 13.95 2.10
C PRO A 52 10.29 13.54 0.84
N TYR A 53 10.43 14.26 -0.27
CA TYR A 53 9.60 14.06 -1.45
C TYR A 53 9.94 12.75 -2.16
N ASP A 54 11.24 12.50 -2.33
CA ASP A 54 11.75 11.31 -2.99
C ASP A 54 11.38 10.00 -2.27
N ALA A 55 11.30 10.01 -0.94
CA ALA A 55 10.87 8.85 -0.15
C ALA A 55 9.48 8.33 -0.57
N LEU A 56 8.53 9.22 -0.89
CA LEU A 56 7.19 8.80 -1.30
C LEU A 56 7.19 8.19 -2.71
N ILE A 57 8.01 8.71 -3.62
CA ILE A 57 8.22 8.08 -4.93
C ILE A 57 8.83 6.69 -4.73
N SER A 58 9.90 6.59 -3.94
CA SER A 58 10.61 5.34 -3.67
C SER A 58 9.71 4.26 -3.09
N LEU A 59 8.81 4.60 -2.16
CA LEU A 59 7.80 3.66 -1.64
C LEU A 59 6.74 3.31 -2.69
N SER A 60 6.24 4.30 -3.43
CA SER A 60 5.17 4.12 -4.40
C SER A 60 5.56 3.21 -5.57
N ILE A 61 6.84 3.23 -6.00
CA ILE A 61 7.37 2.35 -7.05
C ILE A 61 7.20 0.87 -6.70
N PHE A 62 7.12 0.50 -5.42
CA PHE A 62 6.82 -0.86 -4.99
C PHE A 62 5.35 -1.08 -4.68
N TRP A 63 4.71 -0.11 -4.03
CA TRP A 63 3.32 -0.24 -3.58
C TRP A 63 2.31 -0.24 -4.73
N VAL A 64 2.46 0.69 -5.68
CA VAL A 64 1.57 0.84 -6.83
C VAL A 64 1.51 -0.44 -7.68
N PRO A 65 2.61 -1.05 -8.16
CA PRO A 65 2.53 -2.26 -8.96
C PRO A 65 2.01 -3.45 -8.15
N LEU A 66 2.35 -3.55 -6.85
CA LEU A 66 1.83 -4.61 -6.00
C LEU A 66 0.30 -4.54 -5.85
N MET A 67 -0.26 -3.34 -5.63
CA MET A 67 -1.73 -3.15 -5.58
C MET A 67 -2.38 -3.35 -6.95
N ALA A 68 -1.75 -2.88 -8.02
CA ALA A 68 -2.24 -3.08 -9.39
C ALA A 68 -2.29 -4.58 -9.73
N ALA A 69 -1.26 -5.35 -9.36
CA ALA A 69 -1.23 -6.79 -9.49
C ALA A 69 -2.37 -7.45 -8.72
N LEU A 70 -2.59 -7.06 -7.45
CA LEU A 70 -3.74 -7.53 -6.67
C LEU A 70 -5.07 -7.23 -7.37
N CYS A 71 -5.27 -6.00 -7.87
CA CYS A 71 -6.47 -5.64 -8.62
C CYS A 71 -6.66 -6.51 -9.87
N LEU A 72 -5.58 -6.78 -10.63
CA LEU A 72 -5.62 -7.67 -11.78
C LEU A 72 -6.07 -9.08 -11.41
N THR A 73 -5.78 -9.57 -10.19
CA THR A 73 -6.27 -10.90 -9.76
C THR A 73 -7.81 -10.99 -9.73
N ARG A 74 -8.49 -9.86 -9.56
CA ARG A 74 -9.96 -9.77 -9.56
C ARG A 74 -10.55 -9.41 -10.92
N VAL A 75 -9.79 -8.67 -11.73
CA VAL A 75 -10.24 -8.23 -13.06
C VAL A 75 -10.08 -9.35 -14.10
N LEU A 76 -9.02 -10.15 -14.03
CA LEU A 76 -8.78 -11.19 -15.04
C LEU A 76 -9.85 -12.29 -15.09
N PRO A 77 -10.44 -12.75 -13.97
CA PRO A 77 -11.59 -13.68 -13.99
C PRO A 77 -12.91 -13.03 -14.44
N TRP A 78 -12.94 -11.72 -14.67
CA TRP A 78 -14.16 -10.96 -14.94
C TRP A 78 -14.72 -11.28 -16.33
N ARG A 79 -15.74 -12.14 -16.36
CA ARG A 79 -16.44 -12.50 -17.61
C ARG A 79 -17.47 -11.43 -17.96
N ARG A 80 -17.31 -10.77 -19.11
CA ARG A 80 -18.20 -9.67 -19.58
C ARG A 80 -19.67 -10.05 -19.65
N THR A 81 -20.00 -11.29 -19.97
CA THR A 81 -21.38 -11.76 -20.18
C THR A 81 -22.01 -12.46 -18.98
N ALA A 82 -21.23 -12.79 -17.94
CA ALA A 82 -21.74 -13.49 -16.76
C ALA A 82 -22.07 -12.50 -15.62
N PRO A 83 -23.05 -12.82 -14.76
CA PRO A 83 -23.24 -12.14 -13.48
C PRO A 83 -21.95 -12.14 -12.66
N GLN A 84 -21.76 -11.10 -11.84
CA GLN A 84 -20.54 -10.96 -11.02
C GLN A 84 -20.90 -10.86 -9.53
N PRO A 85 -20.12 -11.50 -8.63
CA PRO A 85 -20.34 -11.35 -7.19
C PRO A 85 -20.21 -9.89 -6.76
N ILE A 86 -21.23 -9.36 -6.08
CA ILE A 86 -21.27 -7.94 -5.63
C ILE A 86 -20.06 -7.61 -4.73
N ARG A 87 -19.63 -8.58 -3.91
CA ARG A 87 -18.44 -8.47 -3.07
C ARG A 87 -17.19 -8.09 -3.86
N ARG A 88 -16.96 -8.74 -5.00
CA ARG A 88 -15.79 -8.53 -5.86
C ARG A 88 -15.74 -7.08 -6.37
N THR A 89 -16.86 -6.56 -6.87
CA THR A 89 -16.96 -5.17 -7.35
C THR A 89 -16.67 -4.18 -6.23
N ARG A 90 -17.23 -4.38 -5.04
CA ARG A 90 -17.01 -3.50 -3.88
C ARG A 90 -15.55 -3.49 -3.43
N GLU A 91 -14.92 -4.67 -3.37
CA GLU A 91 -13.52 -4.83 -2.97
C GLU A 91 -12.57 -4.24 -4.02
N LEU A 92 -12.86 -4.38 -5.31
CA LEU A 92 -12.13 -3.70 -6.38
C LEU A 92 -12.21 -2.18 -6.26
N LEU A 93 -13.41 -1.61 -6.07
CA LEU A 93 -13.55 -0.16 -5.86
C LEU A 93 -12.79 0.31 -4.62
N ARG A 94 -12.72 -0.51 -3.56
CA ARG A 94 -11.89 -0.23 -2.37
C ARG A 94 -10.41 -0.23 -2.73
N ALA A 95 -9.92 -1.26 -3.42
CA ALA A 95 -8.52 -1.34 -3.85
C ALA A 95 -8.15 -0.18 -4.78
N SER A 96 -9.02 0.20 -5.72
CA SER A 96 -8.84 1.38 -6.57
C SER A 96 -8.73 2.68 -5.77
N ARG A 97 -9.49 2.83 -4.67
CA ARG A 97 -9.35 4.01 -3.80
C ARG A 97 -8.00 4.04 -3.10
N VAL A 98 -7.50 2.90 -2.63
CA VAL A 98 -6.17 2.82 -2.01
C VAL A 98 -5.08 3.16 -3.04
N LEU A 99 -5.17 2.58 -4.23
CA LEU A 99 -4.21 2.83 -5.31
C LEU A 99 -4.18 4.29 -5.72
N LEU A 100 -5.37 4.89 -5.91
CA LEU A 100 -5.50 6.31 -6.18
C LEU A 100 -4.94 7.15 -5.03
N ALA A 101 -5.22 6.80 -3.76
CA ALA A 101 -4.73 7.54 -2.60
C ALA A 101 -3.19 7.56 -2.54
N VAL A 102 -2.55 6.40 -2.75
CA VAL A 102 -1.08 6.30 -2.80
C VAL A 102 -0.52 7.19 -3.91
N ILE A 103 -1.04 7.08 -5.14
CA ILE A 103 -0.61 7.91 -6.28
C ILE A 103 -0.81 9.39 -5.97
N THR A 104 -1.98 9.80 -5.47
CA THR A 104 -2.25 11.21 -5.17
C THR A 104 -1.39 11.76 -4.05
N ALA A 105 -1.01 10.94 -3.06
CA ALA A 105 -0.12 11.36 -1.98
C ALA A 105 1.29 11.64 -2.52
N THR A 106 1.79 10.79 -3.43
CA THR A 106 3.07 11.03 -4.11
C THR A 106 2.99 12.28 -5.00
N LEU A 107 1.97 12.41 -5.85
CA LEU A 107 1.82 13.59 -6.70
C LEU A 107 1.70 14.90 -5.89
N ALA A 108 1.00 14.87 -4.75
CA ALA A 108 0.89 16.02 -3.87
C ALA A 108 2.25 16.40 -3.27
N SER A 109 3.06 15.41 -2.88
CA SER A 109 4.44 15.61 -2.43
C SER A 109 5.29 16.30 -3.51
N ASP A 110 5.22 15.81 -4.74
CA ASP A 110 5.97 16.35 -5.87
C ASP A 110 5.56 17.80 -6.17
N TRP A 111 4.25 18.09 -6.16
CA TRP A 111 3.73 19.45 -6.31
C TRP A 111 4.15 20.40 -5.18
N ILE A 112 4.24 19.92 -3.94
CA ILE A 112 4.76 20.72 -2.82
C ILE A 112 6.21 21.12 -3.10
N SER A 113 7.04 20.19 -3.60
CA SER A 113 8.42 20.50 -3.98
C SER A 113 8.50 21.57 -5.08
N VAL A 114 7.68 21.45 -6.12
CA VAL A 114 7.58 22.46 -7.19
C VAL A 114 7.13 23.82 -6.64
N ALA A 115 6.10 23.83 -5.79
CA ALA A 115 5.55 25.05 -5.21
C ALA A 115 6.54 25.78 -4.28
N LEU A 116 7.35 25.01 -3.54
CA LEU A 116 8.43 25.54 -2.71
C LEU A 116 9.69 25.90 -3.50
N ARG A 117 9.69 25.68 -4.83
CA ARG A 117 10.78 26.00 -5.75
C ARG A 117 12.10 25.35 -5.31
N VAL A 118 12.02 24.11 -4.84
CA VAL A 118 13.19 23.35 -4.42
C VAL A 118 14.16 23.23 -5.60
N HIS A 119 15.42 23.56 -5.34
CA HIS A 119 16.49 23.60 -6.35
C HIS A 119 16.22 24.51 -7.55
N GLU A 120 15.50 25.62 -7.38
CA GLU A 120 15.18 26.55 -8.48
C GLU A 120 16.40 26.91 -9.36
N ALA A 121 17.56 27.10 -8.73
CA ALA A 121 18.79 27.46 -9.43
C ALA A 121 19.28 26.40 -10.45
N SER A 122 18.83 25.15 -10.36
CA SER A 122 19.17 24.06 -11.27
C SER A 122 18.06 23.72 -12.28
N TRP A 123 16.99 24.50 -12.33
CA TRP A 123 15.85 24.22 -13.22
C TRP A 123 16.24 24.42 -14.69
N THR A 124 15.94 23.40 -15.50
CA THR A 124 16.23 23.39 -16.94
C THR A 124 14.98 23.02 -17.75
N GLY A 125 15.13 22.90 -19.08
CA GLY A 125 14.08 22.34 -19.93
C GLY A 125 13.66 20.91 -19.52
N ALA A 126 14.57 20.13 -18.93
CA ALA A 126 14.24 18.82 -18.38
C ALA A 126 13.29 18.92 -17.17
N THR A 127 13.52 19.90 -16.29
CA THR A 127 12.59 20.21 -15.18
C THR A 127 11.22 20.60 -15.69
N ALA A 128 11.15 21.45 -16.73
CA ALA A 128 9.88 21.83 -17.34
C ALA A 128 9.13 20.62 -17.92
N ALA A 129 9.85 19.69 -18.56
CA ALA A 129 9.27 18.43 -19.06
C ALA A 129 8.78 17.53 -17.92
N ALA A 130 9.54 17.40 -16.82
CA ALA A 130 9.14 16.65 -15.64
C ALA A 130 7.87 17.23 -14.99
N VAL A 131 7.79 18.56 -14.85
CA VAL A 131 6.60 19.26 -14.32
C VAL A 131 5.39 19.09 -15.26
N ALA A 132 5.60 19.13 -16.58
CA ALA A 132 4.55 18.84 -17.56
C ALA A 132 4.04 17.39 -17.44
N GLY A 133 4.96 16.43 -17.26
CA GLY A 133 4.63 15.03 -16.95
C GLY A 133 3.81 14.90 -15.67
N LEU A 134 4.25 15.54 -14.58
CA LEU A 134 3.54 15.58 -13.30
C LEU A 134 2.12 16.13 -13.46
N ALA A 135 1.94 17.20 -14.24
CA ALA A 135 0.64 17.77 -14.57
C ALA A 135 -0.25 16.80 -15.36
N ALA A 136 0.29 16.13 -16.37
CA ALA A 136 -0.44 15.14 -17.16
C ALA A 136 -0.93 13.97 -16.29
N VAL A 137 -0.07 13.40 -15.45
CA VAL A 137 -0.43 12.32 -14.51
C VAL A 137 -1.46 12.81 -13.49
N SER A 138 -1.33 14.05 -13.00
CA SER A 138 -2.29 14.66 -12.06
C SER A 138 -3.69 14.83 -12.67
N LEU A 139 -3.77 15.25 -13.94
CA LEU A 139 -5.05 15.34 -14.66
C LEU A 139 -5.69 13.96 -14.84
N ALA A 140 -4.90 12.93 -15.17
CA ALA A 140 -5.37 11.56 -15.25
C ALA A 140 -5.85 11.04 -13.88
N ALA A 141 -5.16 11.39 -12.79
CA ALA A 141 -5.57 11.05 -11.43
C ALA A 141 -6.91 11.70 -11.07
N LEU A 142 -7.11 12.98 -11.43
CA LEU A 142 -8.37 13.68 -11.21
C LEU A 142 -9.53 13.09 -12.03
N ALA A 143 -9.31 12.73 -13.29
CA ALA A 143 -10.30 12.04 -14.11
C ALA A 143 -10.70 10.69 -13.50
N THR A 144 -9.71 9.91 -13.04
CA THR A 144 -9.90 8.64 -12.36
C THR A 144 -10.66 8.81 -11.04
N ALA A 145 -10.32 9.82 -10.24
CA ALA A 145 -11.01 10.16 -9.00
C ALA A 145 -12.49 10.46 -9.24
N ARG A 146 -12.82 11.21 -10.30
CA ARG A 146 -14.20 11.48 -10.70
C ARG A 146 -14.95 10.21 -11.11
N ALA A 147 -14.34 9.35 -11.93
CA ALA A 147 -14.92 8.08 -12.33
C ALA A 147 -15.19 7.17 -11.11
N LEU A 148 -14.20 7.07 -10.20
CA LEU A 148 -14.30 6.29 -8.99
C LEU A 148 -15.35 6.82 -8.01
N ARG A 149 -15.46 8.15 -7.86
CA ARG A 149 -16.52 8.79 -7.06
C ARG A 149 -17.91 8.48 -7.62
N ARG A 150 -18.08 8.54 -8.95
CA ARG A 150 -19.35 8.18 -9.62
C ARG A 150 -19.71 6.72 -9.39
N ALA A 151 -18.76 5.79 -9.56
CA ALA A 151 -18.97 4.37 -9.30
C ALA A 151 -19.29 4.10 -7.82
N SER A 152 -18.61 4.79 -6.90
CA SER A 152 -18.79 4.63 -5.45
C SER A 152 -20.14 5.11 -4.91
N ARG A 153 -20.83 5.98 -5.64
CA ARG A 153 -22.17 6.47 -5.28
C ARG A 153 -23.28 5.48 -5.62
N GLN A 154 -22.98 4.45 -6.41
CA GLN A 154 -23.97 3.42 -6.72
C GLN A 154 -24.16 2.53 -5.48
N PRO A 155 -25.40 2.34 -5.01
CA PRO A 155 -25.67 1.51 -3.85
C PRO A 155 -25.37 0.05 -4.21
N LEU A 156 -24.33 -0.51 -3.60
CA LEU A 156 -24.02 -1.93 -3.69
C LEU A 156 -24.34 -2.57 -2.33
N PRO A 157 -25.27 -3.54 -2.27
CA PRO A 157 -25.61 -4.19 -1.01
C PRO A 157 -24.40 -4.91 -0.43
N GLN A 158 -24.40 -5.09 0.89
CA GLN A 158 -23.42 -5.95 1.52
C GLN A 158 -23.70 -7.39 1.08
N ALA A 159 -22.67 -8.04 0.55
CA ALA A 159 -22.77 -9.38 0.01
C ALA A 159 -21.54 -10.18 0.41
N ASP A 160 -21.78 -11.45 0.75
CA ASP A 160 -20.73 -12.46 0.87
C ASP A 160 -20.38 -13.01 -0.52
N GLY A 161 -19.20 -13.63 -0.63
CA GLY A 161 -18.72 -14.16 -1.90
C GLY A 161 -17.23 -14.48 -1.87
N PRO A 162 -16.65 -14.86 -3.02
CA PRO A 162 -15.24 -15.20 -3.14
C PRO A 162 -14.33 -14.05 -2.70
N ASP A 163 -13.29 -14.38 -1.94
CA ASP A 163 -12.27 -13.42 -1.50
C ASP A 163 -11.04 -13.38 -2.44
N TRP A 164 -10.05 -12.56 -2.09
CA TRP A 164 -8.90 -12.28 -2.95
C TRP A 164 -8.04 -13.53 -3.16
N LEU A 165 -7.92 -14.37 -2.14
CA LEU A 165 -7.14 -15.59 -2.20
C LEU A 165 -7.85 -16.62 -3.07
N THR A 166 -9.18 -16.74 -2.96
CA THR A 166 -9.97 -17.61 -3.84
C THR A 166 -9.83 -17.22 -5.31
N ASP A 167 -9.85 -15.92 -5.61
CA ASP A 167 -9.71 -15.44 -6.99
C ASP A 167 -8.28 -15.66 -7.54
N MET A 168 -7.25 -15.53 -6.70
CA MET A 168 -5.87 -15.89 -7.06
C MET A 168 -5.70 -17.36 -7.40
N ILE A 169 -6.24 -18.27 -6.58
CA ILE A 169 -6.19 -19.72 -6.86
C ILE A 169 -6.95 -20.04 -8.14
N SER A 170 -8.14 -19.44 -8.33
CA SER A 170 -8.95 -19.62 -9.55
C SER A 170 -8.22 -19.15 -10.81
N LEU A 171 -7.40 -18.10 -10.71
CA LEU A 171 -6.52 -17.68 -11.81
C LEU A 171 -5.36 -18.65 -12.02
N GLY A 172 -4.76 -19.13 -10.93
CA GLY A 172 -3.72 -20.16 -10.98
C GLY A 172 -4.19 -21.40 -11.74
N ASP A 173 -5.40 -21.89 -11.44
CA ASP A 173 -6.01 -23.03 -12.12
C ASP A 173 -6.26 -22.76 -13.60
N GLN A 174 -6.76 -21.55 -13.94
CA GLN A 174 -6.97 -21.16 -15.34
C GLN A 174 -5.67 -21.07 -16.13
N VAL A 175 -4.61 -20.54 -15.51
CA VAL A 175 -3.28 -20.46 -16.14
C VAL A 175 -2.71 -21.87 -16.27
N ALA A 176 -2.76 -22.69 -15.21
CA ALA A 176 -2.29 -24.08 -15.20
C ALA A 176 -2.96 -24.93 -16.28
N ALA A 177 -4.26 -24.71 -16.54
CA ALA A 177 -4.98 -25.39 -17.60
C ALA A 177 -4.50 -25.03 -19.01
N ARG A 178 -3.86 -23.87 -19.20
CA ARG A 178 -3.39 -23.38 -20.50
C ARG A 178 -1.95 -23.81 -20.84
N VAL A 179 -1.19 -24.35 -19.88
CA VAL A 179 0.25 -24.64 -20.06
C VAL A 179 0.52 -26.01 -20.73
N GLY A 180 -0.47 -26.59 -21.41
CA GLY A 180 -0.34 -27.82 -22.19
C GLY A 180 0.30 -28.99 -21.41
N PRO A 181 1.46 -29.53 -21.84
CA PRO A 181 2.12 -30.66 -21.19
C PRO A 181 2.59 -30.36 -19.76
N MET A 182 2.78 -29.08 -19.40
CA MET A 182 3.12 -28.65 -18.04
C MET A 182 1.90 -28.54 -17.11
N ARG A 183 0.71 -28.95 -17.55
CA ARG A 183 -0.51 -28.88 -16.73
C ARG A 183 -0.41 -29.67 -15.41
N PRO A 184 0.06 -30.94 -15.38
CA PRO A 184 0.17 -31.68 -14.12
C PRO A 184 1.09 -31.01 -13.07
N PRO A 185 2.33 -30.57 -13.40
CA PRO A 185 3.16 -29.87 -12.43
C PRO A 185 2.58 -28.49 -12.07
N ALA A 186 2.01 -27.75 -13.01
CA ALA A 186 1.38 -26.46 -12.72
C ALA A 186 0.20 -26.59 -11.74
N ALA A 187 -0.67 -27.58 -11.94
CA ALA A 187 -1.79 -27.86 -11.04
C ALA A 187 -1.32 -28.28 -9.64
N ARG A 188 -0.25 -29.09 -9.55
CA ARG A 188 0.36 -29.44 -8.26
C ARG A 188 0.89 -28.21 -7.52
N THR A 189 1.51 -27.27 -8.23
CA THR A 189 2.01 -26.03 -7.65
C THR A 189 0.87 -25.16 -7.12
N VAL A 190 -0.25 -25.03 -7.84
CA VAL A 190 -1.43 -24.28 -7.38
C VAL A 190 -2.03 -24.93 -6.12
N LEU A 191 -2.16 -26.25 -6.09
CA LEU A 191 -2.65 -26.98 -4.92
C LEU A 191 -1.70 -26.83 -3.72
N LEU A 192 -0.39 -26.84 -3.94
CA LEU A 192 0.60 -26.61 -2.88
C LEU A 192 0.51 -25.17 -2.34
N ALA A 193 0.34 -24.19 -3.23
CA ALA A 193 0.16 -22.79 -2.86
C ALA A 193 -1.13 -22.58 -2.04
N ASP A 194 -2.23 -23.23 -2.40
CA ASP A 194 -3.46 -23.19 -1.61
C ASP A 194 -3.26 -23.81 -0.21
N ARG A 195 -2.69 -25.02 -0.15
CA ARG A 195 -2.49 -25.73 1.12
C ARG A 195 -1.52 -25.04 2.08
N LEU A 196 -0.44 -24.47 1.56
CA LEU A 196 0.61 -23.86 2.38
C LEU A 196 0.41 -22.36 2.51
N ALA A 197 0.43 -21.63 1.40
CA ALA A 197 0.46 -20.16 1.42
C ALA A 197 -0.90 -19.58 1.83
N VAL A 198 -2.01 -20.01 1.21
CA VAL A 198 -3.35 -19.49 1.56
C VAL A 198 -3.69 -19.84 3.01
N ARG A 199 -3.40 -21.08 3.44
CA ARG A 199 -3.61 -21.49 4.84
C ARG A 199 -2.76 -20.67 5.81
N ALA A 200 -1.49 -20.41 5.51
CA ALA A 200 -0.61 -19.59 6.34
C ALA A 200 -1.11 -18.15 6.42
N VAL A 201 -1.49 -17.53 5.30
CA VAL A 201 -2.04 -16.16 5.25
C VAL A 201 -3.31 -16.06 6.07
N ARG A 202 -4.22 -17.04 5.96
CA ARG A 202 -5.47 -17.06 6.74
C ARG A 202 -5.23 -17.25 8.24
N ARG A 203 -4.30 -18.13 8.62
CA ARG A 203 -4.04 -18.46 10.03
C ARG A 203 -3.20 -17.40 10.75
N HIS A 204 -2.20 -16.84 10.05
CA HIS A 204 -1.20 -15.95 10.63
C HIS A 204 -0.84 -14.77 9.71
N PRO A 205 -1.81 -13.91 9.35
CA PRO A 205 -1.60 -12.88 8.34
C PRO A 205 -0.49 -11.88 8.67
N LEU A 206 -0.38 -11.49 9.94
CA LEU A 206 0.67 -10.56 10.37
C LEU A 206 2.06 -11.20 10.36
N LEU A 207 2.16 -12.51 10.65
CA LEU A 207 3.46 -13.21 10.57
C LEU A 207 3.89 -13.36 9.11
N VAL A 208 2.96 -13.69 8.21
CA VAL A 208 3.25 -13.77 6.77
C VAL A 208 3.63 -12.38 6.23
N ALA A 209 2.90 -11.33 6.60
CA ALA A 209 3.25 -9.96 6.24
C ALA A 209 4.64 -9.58 6.76
N GLY A 210 4.96 -9.93 8.01
CA GLY A 210 6.29 -9.75 8.61
C GLY A 210 7.38 -10.45 7.80
N GLY A 211 7.22 -11.74 7.51
CA GLY A 211 8.17 -12.51 6.73
C GLY A 211 8.39 -11.96 5.32
N LEU A 212 7.31 -11.63 4.60
CA LEU A 212 7.40 -11.02 3.27
C LEU A 212 8.09 -9.65 3.30
N SER A 213 7.84 -8.86 4.35
CA SER A 213 8.43 -7.53 4.49
C SER A 213 9.92 -7.59 4.83
N LEU A 214 10.34 -8.53 5.68
CA LEU A 214 11.75 -8.78 5.96
C LEU A 214 12.48 -9.26 4.69
N ALA A 215 11.89 -10.20 3.95
CA ALA A 215 12.46 -10.65 2.68
C ALA A 215 12.58 -9.50 1.68
N PHE A 216 11.54 -8.67 1.56
CA PHE A 216 11.54 -7.49 0.70
C PHE A 216 12.61 -6.47 1.11
N GLY A 217 12.69 -6.12 2.40
CA GLY A 217 13.70 -5.19 2.90
C GLY A 217 15.12 -5.72 2.68
N PHE A 218 15.32 -7.02 2.86
CA PHE A 218 16.63 -7.65 2.64
C PHE A 218 17.03 -7.62 1.17
N THR A 219 16.15 -8.05 0.26
CA THR A 219 16.47 -8.10 -1.17
C THR A 219 16.69 -6.71 -1.76
N THR A 220 15.89 -5.72 -1.37
CA THR A 220 16.04 -4.34 -1.83
C THR A 220 17.31 -3.68 -1.29
N ALA A 221 17.57 -3.79 0.02
CA ALA A 221 18.79 -3.26 0.62
C ALA A 221 20.05 -3.94 0.07
N LEU A 222 20.02 -5.27 -0.12
CA LEU A 222 21.14 -6.01 -0.70
C LEU A 222 21.39 -5.58 -2.15
N ALA A 223 20.34 -5.55 -2.98
CA ALA A 223 20.48 -5.15 -4.38
C ALA A 223 21.04 -3.73 -4.51
N GLN A 224 20.52 -2.78 -3.72
CA GLN A 224 20.96 -1.40 -3.76
C GLN A 224 22.40 -1.24 -3.24
N GLY A 225 22.72 -1.83 -2.09
CA GLY A 225 24.06 -1.65 -1.54
C GLY A 225 25.15 -2.40 -2.32
N LEU A 226 24.82 -3.47 -3.04
CA LEU A 226 25.77 -4.11 -3.96
C LEU A 226 26.05 -3.20 -5.17
N GLN A 227 25.05 -2.47 -5.65
CA GLN A 227 25.20 -1.52 -6.75
C GLN A 227 25.97 -0.27 -6.34
N GLU A 228 25.76 0.22 -5.11
CA GLU A 228 26.30 1.50 -4.65
C GLU A 228 27.51 1.37 -3.70
N GLY A 229 27.94 0.15 -3.35
CA GLY A 229 29.11 -0.09 -2.51
C GLY A 229 28.95 0.39 -1.06
N TYR A 230 27.75 0.22 -0.48
CA TYR A 230 27.41 0.79 0.83
C TYR A 230 28.16 0.15 2.01
N THR A 231 28.28 0.92 3.09
CA THR A 231 28.73 0.39 4.39
C THR A 231 27.61 -0.38 5.09
N LEU A 232 27.95 -1.29 6.01
CA LEU A 232 26.97 -2.07 6.77
C LEU A 232 25.90 -1.21 7.45
N GLY A 233 26.28 -0.02 7.96
CA GLY A 233 25.34 0.91 8.58
C GLY A 233 24.26 1.40 7.62
N VAL A 234 24.64 1.76 6.39
CA VAL A 234 23.69 2.21 5.34
C VAL A 234 22.79 1.05 4.89
N TYR A 235 23.36 -0.17 4.74
CA TYR A 235 22.56 -1.37 4.48
C TYR A 235 21.47 -1.58 5.54
N LEU A 236 21.81 -1.45 6.83
CA LEU A 236 20.85 -1.63 7.92
C LEU A 236 19.76 -0.56 7.90
N VAL A 237 20.10 0.71 7.63
CA VAL A 237 19.11 1.78 7.46
C VAL A 237 18.12 1.42 6.35
N LEU A 238 18.61 1.04 5.17
CA LEU A 238 17.76 0.69 4.04
C LEU A 238 16.91 -0.54 4.33
N PHE A 239 17.49 -1.57 4.93
CA PHE A 239 16.77 -2.78 5.33
C PHE A 239 15.60 -2.46 6.27
N ILE A 240 15.87 -1.73 7.37
CA ILE A 240 14.87 -1.36 8.37
C ILE A 240 13.78 -0.50 7.71
N ASN A 241 14.17 0.47 6.88
CA ASN A 241 13.26 1.36 6.18
C ASN A 241 12.27 0.60 5.29
N HIS A 242 12.81 -0.22 4.38
CA HIS A 242 12.02 -0.96 3.40
C HIS A 242 11.17 -2.05 4.05
N ALA A 243 11.71 -2.77 5.04
CA ALA A 243 10.97 -3.79 5.77
C ALA A 243 9.82 -3.18 6.58
N ALA A 244 10.05 -2.08 7.29
CA ALA A 244 9.02 -1.39 8.06
C ALA A 244 7.92 -0.82 7.17
N GLY A 245 8.31 -0.11 6.09
CA GLY A 245 7.36 0.47 5.13
C GLY A 245 6.50 -0.60 4.46
N MET A 246 7.10 -1.70 4.01
CA MET A 246 6.36 -2.83 3.41
C MET A 246 5.45 -3.53 4.41
N PHE A 247 5.87 -3.70 5.68
CA PHE A 247 5.04 -4.30 6.70
C PHE A 247 3.80 -3.47 7.00
N ALA A 248 3.99 -2.16 7.22
CA ALA A 248 2.89 -1.22 7.42
C ALA A 248 1.92 -1.25 6.23
N TYR A 249 2.44 -1.23 5.00
CA TYR A 249 1.66 -1.30 3.78
C TYR A 249 0.80 -2.58 3.71
N LEU A 250 1.42 -3.75 3.84
CA LEU A 250 0.74 -5.05 3.78
C LEU A 250 -0.29 -5.21 4.90
N ALA A 251 0.04 -4.78 6.12
CA ALA A 251 -0.87 -4.88 7.26
C ALA A 251 -2.11 -3.98 7.09
N LEU A 252 -1.91 -2.72 6.65
CA LEU A 252 -3.00 -1.77 6.43
C LEU A 252 -3.90 -2.21 5.28
N ILE A 253 -3.32 -2.64 4.16
CA ILE A 253 -4.08 -3.11 3.00
C ILE A 253 -4.78 -4.43 3.27
N GLY A 254 -4.10 -5.38 3.92
CA GLY A 254 -4.69 -6.64 4.31
C GLY A 254 -5.92 -6.43 5.19
N ALA A 255 -5.85 -5.49 6.14
CA ALA A 255 -6.98 -5.09 6.98
C ALA A 255 -8.09 -4.38 6.18
N PHE A 256 -7.73 -3.46 5.29
CA PHE A 256 -8.70 -2.66 4.52
C PHE A 256 -9.45 -3.48 3.46
N LEU A 257 -8.75 -4.41 2.80
CA LEU A 257 -9.28 -5.28 1.75
C LEU A 257 -9.86 -6.59 2.30
N GLY A 258 -9.66 -6.89 3.59
CA GLY A 258 -10.16 -8.11 4.22
C GLY A 258 -9.52 -9.40 3.70
N ILE A 259 -8.27 -9.34 3.23
CA ILE A 259 -7.56 -10.47 2.61
C ILE A 259 -7.35 -11.62 3.60
N ALA A 260 -7.11 -11.29 4.86
CA ALA A 260 -7.03 -12.25 5.94
C ALA A 260 -8.20 -11.99 6.86
N GLY A 261 -9.32 -12.64 6.54
CA GLY A 261 -10.61 -12.52 7.20
C GLY A 261 -10.48 -11.92 8.59
N THR A 262 -10.76 -10.62 8.70
CA THR A 262 -11.11 -10.05 10.00
C THR A 262 -12.17 -11.00 10.52
N PRO A 263 -11.94 -11.67 11.67
CA PRO A 263 -12.97 -12.50 12.26
C PRO A 263 -14.24 -11.65 12.27
N PRO A 264 -15.41 -12.23 11.95
CA PRO A 264 -16.65 -11.53 12.20
C PRO A 264 -16.55 -11.00 13.62
N GLN A 265 -17.09 -9.80 13.80
CA GLN A 265 -17.16 -9.00 15.00
C GLN A 265 -17.85 -9.75 16.16
N GLN A 266 -17.40 -10.97 16.46
CA GLN A 266 -17.67 -11.76 17.63
C GLN A 266 -17.05 -10.97 18.76
N ARG A 267 -17.92 -10.19 19.39
CA ARG A 267 -17.79 -9.52 20.68
C ARG A 267 -16.61 -10.10 21.45
N ALA A 268 -15.46 -9.45 21.31
CA ALA A 268 -14.31 -9.70 22.14
C ALA A 268 -14.65 -9.17 23.54
N THR A 269 -15.40 -9.97 24.30
CA THR A 269 -15.72 -9.72 25.71
C THR A 269 -14.49 -9.90 26.60
N THR A 270 -13.40 -10.47 26.07
CA THR A 270 -12.17 -10.73 26.81
C THR A 270 -11.17 -9.57 26.72
N ARG A 271 -10.64 -9.17 27.88
CA ARG A 271 -9.64 -8.10 28.03
C ARG A 271 -8.37 -8.36 27.18
N SER A 272 -7.98 -9.62 26.98
CA SER A 272 -6.81 -10.03 26.20
C SER A 272 -6.93 -9.70 24.71
N ALA A 273 -8.11 -9.86 24.11
CA ALA A 273 -8.34 -9.52 22.71
C ALA A 273 -8.24 -8.01 22.45
N SER A 274 -8.66 -7.19 23.42
CA SER A 274 -8.48 -5.73 23.36
C SER A 274 -7.00 -5.31 23.43
N ALA A 275 -6.21 -5.96 24.29
CA ALA A 275 -4.77 -5.70 24.41
C ALA A 275 -4.02 -6.07 23.12
N ARG A 276 -4.29 -7.26 22.57
CA ARG A 276 -3.70 -7.70 21.29
C ARG A 276 -3.99 -6.74 20.15
N ARG A 277 -5.24 -6.26 20.00
CA ARG A 277 -5.61 -5.27 18.97
C ARG A 277 -4.83 -3.96 19.11
N ARG A 278 -4.64 -3.48 20.34
CA ARG A 278 -3.84 -2.27 20.62
C ARG A 278 -2.38 -2.46 20.25
N THR A 279 -1.78 -3.58 20.65
CA THR A 279 -0.38 -3.90 20.31
C THR A 279 -0.18 -3.97 18.79
N VAL A 280 -1.11 -4.61 18.06
CA VAL A 280 -1.04 -4.67 16.58
C VAL A 280 -1.09 -3.27 15.97
N ARG A 281 -2.02 -2.41 16.41
CA ARG A 281 -2.14 -1.03 15.92
C ARG A 281 -0.89 -0.20 16.22
N ALA A 282 -0.37 -0.31 17.44
CA ALA A 282 0.86 0.35 17.84
C ALA A 282 2.06 -0.12 17.01
N GLY A 283 2.18 -1.43 16.73
CA GLY A 283 3.22 -1.98 15.88
C GLY A 283 3.12 -1.47 14.43
N ILE A 284 1.93 -1.43 13.85
CA ILE A 284 1.73 -0.85 12.50
C ILE A 284 2.11 0.64 12.50
N ALA A 285 1.68 1.42 13.50
CA ALA A 285 2.01 2.84 13.60
C ALA A 285 3.52 3.08 13.74
N ALA A 286 4.21 2.26 14.53
CA ALA A 286 5.67 2.29 14.63
C ALA A 286 6.36 1.99 13.29
N CYS A 287 5.87 1.00 12.55
CA CYS A 287 6.39 0.68 11.23
C CYS A 287 6.15 1.79 10.20
N VAL A 288 5.04 2.55 10.33
CA VAL A 288 4.79 3.75 9.49
C VAL A 288 5.75 4.88 9.86
N SER A 289 6.04 5.09 11.14
CA SER A 289 6.90 6.20 11.57
C SER A 289 8.36 6.05 11.15
N ILE A 290 8.84 4.82 10.90
CA ILE A 290 10.22 4.56 10.46
C ILE A 290 10.55 5.27 9.13
N PRO A 291 9.83 5.01 8.01
CA PRO A 291 10.07 5.71 6.76
C PRO A 291 9.74 7.19 6.80
N VAL A 292 8.78 7.61 7.64
CA VAL A 292 8.52 9.03 7.87
C VAL A 292 9.73 9.70 8.54
N ALA A 293 10.30 9.09 9.58
CA ALA A 293 11.49 9.61 10.23
C ALA A 293 12.71 9.60 9.30
N GLY A 294 12.84 8.57 8.45
CA GLY A 294 13.87 8.52 7.40
C GLY A 294 13.73 9.67 6.39
N ALA A 295 12.52 9.90 5.88
CA ALA A 295 12.22 10.96 4.91
C ALA A 295 12.41 12.37 5.50
N PHE A 296 11.98 12.59 6.73
CA PHE A 296 12.08 13.89 7.39
C PHE A 296 13.35 14.04 8.24
N ARG A 297 14.37 13.19 8.03
CA ARG A 297 15.55 13.13 8.91
C ARG A 297 16.27 14.46 9.06
N ALA A 298 16.40 15.24 7.99
CA ALA A 298 17.10 16.52 8.01
C ALA A 298 16.35 17.56 8.86
N GLN A 299 15.02 17.60 8.73
CA GLN A 299 14.14 18.50 9.48
C GLN A 299 13.99 18.05 10.94
N LEU A 300 13.93 16.75 11.21
CA LEU A 300 13.88 16.22 12.57
C LEU A 300 15.19 16.45 13.31
N TRP A 301 16.32 16.32 12.62
CA TRP A 301 17.63 16.51 13.23
C TRP A 301 17.95 17.98 13.48
N SER A 302 17.53 18.89 12.61
CA SER A 302 17.73 20.33 12.82
C SER A 302 17.01 20.86 14.07
N LEU A 303 16.00 20.15 14.57
CA LEU A 303 15.33 20.46 15.83
C LEU A 303 16.15 20.05 17.07
N ILE A 304 17.10 19.12 16.91
CA ILE A 304 17.83 18.49 18.02
C ILE A 304 19.29 18.96 18.08
N SER A 305 19.96 19.18 16.93
CA SER A 305 21.42 19.42 16.85
C SER A 305 21.82 20.37 15.69
N ARG A 306 23.08 20.86 15.72
CA ARG A 306 23.72 21.64 14.64
C ARG A 306 23.96 20.79 13.35
N PRO A 307 24.12 21.42 12.17
CA PRO A 307 23.87 20.80 10.85
C PRO A 307 25.05 19.95 10.33
N GLU A 308 25.48 18.95 11.08
CA GLU A 308 26.45 17.97 10.59
C GLU A 308 25.75 16.76 9.94
N ARG A 309 26.45 16.09 9.02
CA ARG A 309 25.95 14.90 8.33
C ARG A 309 25.73 13.78 9.34
N LEU A 310 24.47 13.34 9.46
CA LEU A 310 24.06 12.19 10.27
C LEU A 310 24.87 10.94 9.88
N GLN A 311 25.53 10.36 10.87
CA GLN A 311 26.12 9.04 10.73
C GLN A 311 25.01 7.98 10.67
N PRO A 312 25.23 6.83 9.99
CA PRO A 312 24.18 5.81 9.84
C PRO A 312 23.57 5.32 11.16
N TYR A 313 24.37 5.21 12.23
CA TYR A 313 23.88 4.77 13.55
C TYR A 313 22.97 5.81 14.23
N GLU A 314 23.22 7.11 14.00
CA GLU A 314 22.36 8.19 14.51
C GLU A 314 21.01 8.17 13.80
N LEU A 315 21.01 7.92 12.50
CA LEU A 315 19.78 7.76 11.72
C LEU A 315 18.96 6.54 12.17
N ILE A 316 19.62 5.40 12.43
CA ILE A 316 18.94 4.22 13.01
C ILE A 316 18.33 4.58 14.37
N THR A 317 19.06 5.30 15.20
CA THR A 317 18.59 5.72 16.53
C THR A 317 17.37 6.64 16.41
N LEU A 318 17.39 7.61 15.49
CA LEU A 318 16.26 8.48 15.20
C LEU A 318 15.03 7.70 14.73
N MET A 319 15.20 6.77 13.78
CA MET A 319 14.12 5.96 13.21
C MET A 319 13.50 5.03 14.26
N LEU A 320 14.33 4.35 15.06
CA LEU A 320 13.86 3.47 16.13
C LEU A 320 13.23 4.28 17.29
N GLY A 321 13.79 5.43 17.63
CA GLY A 321 13.23 6.33 18.64
C GLY A 321 11.84 6.82 18.23
N ALA A 322 11.67 7.27 16.99
CA ALA A 322 10.37 7.65 16.43
C ALA A 322 9.38 6.48 16.45
N ALA A 323 9.83 5.26 16.13
CA ALA A 323 9.03 4.05 16.17
C ALA A 323 8.51 3.74 17.58
N VAL A 324 9.40 3.76 18.58
CA VAL A 324 9.06 3.51 19.98
C VAL A 324 8.09 4.57 20.51
N ALA A 325 8.36 5.85 20.25
CA ALA A 325 7.49 6.95 20.67
C ALA A 325 6.09 6.83 20.05
N THR A 326 6.02 6.56 18.75
CA THR A 326 4.74 6.39 18.03
C THR A 326 3.96 5.18 18.52
N ALA A 327 4.64 4.04 18.78
CA ALA A 327 4.00 2.87 19.39
C ALA A 327 3.41 3.20 20.76
N ALA A 328 4.18 3.84 21.64
CA ALA A 328 3.76 4.19 22.99
C ALA A 328 2.54 5.13 22.97
N LEU A 329 2.57 6.19 22.15
CA LEU A 329 1.48 7.13 21.99
C LEU A 329 0.22 6.45 21.43
N THR A 330 0.36 5.61 20.40
CA THR A 330 -0.77 4.87 19.81
C THR A 330 -1.38 3.89 20.81
N TYR A 331 -0.55 3.20 21.60
CA TYR A 331 -1.03 2.29 22.63
C TYR A 331 -1.77 3.02 23.76
N ALA A 332 -1.21 4.16 24.22
CA ALA A 332 -1.80 4.98 25.27
C ALA A 332 -3.15 5.57 24.84
N THR A 333 -3.22 6.16 23.65
CA THR A 333 -4.46 6.75 23.10
C THR A 333 -5.58 5.72 22.95
N GLU A 334 -5.29 4.54 22.39
CA GLU A 334 -6.27 3.44 22.31
C GLU A 334 -6.69 2.92 23.69
N THR A 335 -5.79 2.98 24.68
CA THR A 335 -6.09 2.59 26.06
C THR A 335 -7.05 3.57 26.74
N ILE A 336 -6.85 4.88 26.53
CA ILE A 336 -7.72 5.94 27.03
C ILE A 336 -9.09 5.90 26.34
N ALA A 337 -9.12 5.75 25.01
CA ALA A 337 -10.35 5.65 24.24
C ALA A 337 -11.19 4.43 24.66
N GLY A 338 -10.56 3.28 24.87
CA GLY A 338 -11.22 2.06 25.32
C GLY A 338 -11.83 2.15 26.73
N ARG A 339 -11.29 3.02 27.61
CA ARG A 339 -11.86 3.28 28.94
C ARG A 339 -13.08 4.19 28.87
N SER A 340 -13.03 5.21 28.00
CA SER A 340 -14.10 6.21 27.85
C SER A 340 -15.38 5.61 27.26
N GLY A 341 -15.26 4.67 26.32
CA GLY A 341 -16.41 3.97 25.73
C GLY A 341 -17.20 3.06 26.68
N ARG A 342 -16.62 2.66 27.82
CA ARG A 342 -17.29 1.82 28.84
C ARG A 342 -18.11 2.61 29.85
N ARG A 343 -17.97 3.95 29.91
CA ARG A 343 -18.60 4.80 30.93
C ARG A 343 -19.88 5.50 30.47
N ARG A 344 -20.41 5.25 29.27
CA ARG A 344 -21.74 5.79 28.90
C ARG A 344 -22.81 5.03 29.70
N PRO A 345 -23.50 5.67 30.67
CA PRO A 345 -24.62 5.05 31.35
C PRO A 345 -25.75 4.87 30.34
N GLU A 346 -26.39 3.70 30.36
CA GLU A 346 -27.65 3.50 29.64
C GLU A 346 -28.64 4.55 30.15
N ARG A 347 -29.08 5.45 29.26
CA ARG A 347 -30.21 6.32 29.59
C ARG A 347 -31.42 5.41 29.80
N PRO A 348 -32.13 5.50 30.93
CA PRO A 348 -33.40 4.80 31.08
C PRO A 348 -34.31 5.21 29.92
N GLN A 349 -34.87 4.22 29.21
CA GLN A 349 -35.89 4.46 28.20
C GLN A 349 -37.16 4.95 28.91
N PRO A 350 -37.81 6.01 28.41
CA PRO A 350 -39.04 6.55 28.99
C PRO A 350 -40.24 5.59 28.82
#